data_AF-A0A832JT63-F1
#
_entry.id   AF-A0A832JT63-F1
#
_cell.length_a   1.000
_cell.length_b   1.000
_cell.length_c   1.000
_cell.angle_alpha   90.00
_cell.angle_beta   90.00
_cell.angle_gamma   90.00
#
_symmetry.space_group_name_H-M   'P 1'
#
loop_
_entity.id
_entity.type
_entity.pdbx_description
1 polymer ?
#
loop_
_entity_poly.entity_id
_entity_poly.type
_entity_poly.pdbx_seq_one_letter_code
_entity_poly.pdbx_strand_id
1 'polypeptide(L)'
;GYEKAVSNPGAYRIARVTKRSPEDAILVIDREIRVEVLPKTKVGCPRCGHVEAYYWELQTRAGDEPATRFFKCSKCGHVWREYQ
;
A
#
# COMPACT_ATOMS: atom_id res chain seq x y z
N GLY A 1 -3.31 9.59 -43.86
CA GLY A 1 -3.01 10.54 -42.78
C GLY A 1 -1.65 11.14 -43.03
N TYR A 2 -1.43 12.42 -42.75
CA TYR A 2 -0.14 13.05 -43.02
C TYR A 2 0.85 12.78 -41.87
N GLU A 3 2.09 12.45 -42.22
CA GLU A 3 3.22 12.46 -41.30
C GLU A 3 3.96 13.79 -41.48
N LYS A 4 4.23 14.50 -40.39
CA LYS A 4 5.13 15.67 -40.39
C LYS A 4 6.34 15.34 -39.54
N ALA A 5 7.53 15.49 -40.13
CA ALA A 5 8.78 15.42 -39.41
C ALA A 5 8.87 16.57 -38.40
N VAL A 6 9.25 16.26 -37.16
CA VAL A 6 9.42 17.22 -36.08
C VAL A 6 10.57 18.18 -36.44
N SER A 7 10.24 19.45 -36.71
CA SER A 7 11.19 20.45 -37.21
C SER A 7 12.04 21.13 -36.15
N ASN A 8 11.84 20.83 -34.86
CA ASN A 8 12.69 21.36 -33.80
C ASN A 8 12.86 20.35 -32.63
N PRO A 9 14.07 19.81 -32.39
CA PRO A 9 14.33 18.82 -31.33
C PRO A 9 14.23 19.40 -29.91
N GLY A 10 14.07 20.73 -29.75
CA GLY A 10 13.91 21.39 -28.45
C GLY A 10 12.46 21.58 -27.96
N ALA A 11 11.46 21.19 -28.75
CA ALA A 11 10.07 21.60 -28.51
C ALA A 11 9.30 20.78 -27.45
N TYR A 12 9.85 19.67 -26.93
CA TYR A 12 9.19 18.94 -25.84
C TYR A 12 10.18 18.60 -24.72
N ARG A 13 10.10 19.36 -23.62
CA ARG A 13 10.55 18.90 -22.30
C ARG A 13 9.31 18.78 -21.43
N ILE A 14 8.71 17.60 -21.42
CA ILE A 14 7.64 17.29 -20.46
C ILE A 14 8.33 16.86 -19.15
N ALA A 15 8.82 17.84 -18.39
CA ALA A 15 9.24 17.61 -17.01
C ALA A 15 8.02 17.81 -16.10
N ARG A 16 7.15 16.79 -16.02
CA ARG A 16 6.12 16.77 -14.98
C ARG A 16 6.78 16.37 -13.67
N VAL A 17 7.16 17.36 -12.87
CA VAL A 17 7.55 17.14 -11.48
C VAL A 17 6.29 16.82 -10.70
N THR A 18 5.95 15.53 -10.60
CA THR A 18 4.90 15.08 -9.68
C THR A 18 5.39 15.34 -8.27
N LYS A 19 4.70 16.22 -7.54
CA LYS A 19 4.91 16.39 -6.10
C LYS A 19 4.52 15.06 -5.45
N ARG A 20 5.52 14.25 -5.07
CA ARG A 20 5.29 13.03 -4.30
C ARG A 20 4.90 13.44 -2.89
N SER A 21 3.73 13.01 -2.46
CA SER A 21 3.27 13.19 -1.08
C SER A 21 3.99 12.19 -0.18
N PRO A 22 4.13 12.46 1.13
CA PRO A 22 4.74 11.53 2.07
C PRO A 22 4.05 10.15 2.11
N GLU A 23 2.78 10.07 1.70
CA GLU A 23 2.02 8.83 1.54
C GLU A 23 2.51 7.92 0.39
N ASP A 24 3.27 8.45 -0.57
CA ASP A 24 3.82 7.69 -1.71
C ASP A 24 5.18 7.04 -1.40
N ALA A 25 5.63 7.08 -0.14
CA ALA A 25 6.90 6.50 0.26
C ALA A 25 6.83 4.96 0.21
N ILE A 26 7.69 4.35 -0.60
CA ILE A 26 7.91 2.90 -0.62
C ILE A 26 8.54 2.52 0.74
N LEU A 27 7.73 1.95 1.64
CA LEU A 27 8.18 1.48 2.95
C LEU A 27 8.91 0.14 2.78
N VAL A 28 10.23 0.14 2.97
CA VAL A 28 11.03 -1.08 3.11
C VAL A 28 10.72 -1.67 4.48
N ILE A 29 9.94 -2.74 4.52
CA ILE A 29 9.58 -3.44 5.76
C ILE A 29 10.81 -4.26 6.21
N ASP A 30 11.62 -3.71 7.11
CA ASP A 30 12.55 -4.52 7.92
C ASP A 30 11.74 -5.30 8.97
N ARG A 31 12.35 -6.28 9.66
CA ARG A 31 11.72 -7.30 10.53
C ARG A 31 10.78 -6.77 11.64
N GLU A 32 10.73 -5.45 11.83
CA GLU A 32 9.84 -4.75 12.74
C GLU A 32 8.84 -3.89 11.95
N ILE A 33 7.63 -4.43 11.75
CA ILE A 33 6.53 -3.71 11.09
C ILE A 33 6.13 -2.52 11.97
N ARG A 34 6.46 -1.30 11.53
CA ARG A 34 5.97 -0.06 12.15
C ARG A 34 4.48 0.10 11.89
N VAL A 35 3.67 -0.27 12.88
CA VAL A 35 2.20 -0.29 12.78
C VAL A 35 1.60 1.10 12.57
N GLU A 36 2.28 2.14 13.04
CA GLU A 36 1.83 3.53 13.01
C GLU A 36 1.65 4.11 11.60
N VAL A 37 2.36 3.56 10.61
CA VAL A 37 2.28 4.00 9.21
C VAL A 37 1.35 3.12 8.37
N LEU A 38 0.77 2.08 8.95
CA LEU A 38 -0.09 1.17 8.21
C LEU A 38 -1.45 1.83 7.91
N PRO A 39 -2.06 1.52 6.76
CA PRO A 39 -3.40 1.97 6.47
C PRO A 39 -4.40 1.38 7.47
N LYS A 40 -5.38 2.19 7.86
CA LYS A 40 -6.50 1.77 8.72
C LYS A 40 -7.68 1.33 7.88
N THR A 41 -8.38 0.30 8.34
CA THR A 41 -9.60 -0.21 7.73
C THR A 41 -10.67 -0.48 8.78
N LYS A 42 -11.93 -0.51 8.34
CA LYS A 42 -13.09 -0.76 9.20
C LYS A 42 -13.37 -2.26 9.28
N VAL A 43 -12.72 -2.96 10.19
CA VAL A 43 -12.94 -4.39 10.46
C VAL A 43 -13.15 -4.61 11.96
N GLY A 44 -14.15 -5.44 12.28
CA GLY A 44 -14.47 -5.79 13.67
C GLY A 44 -13.37 -6.65 14.29
N CYS A 45 -12.79 -6.20 15.39
CA CYS A 45 -11.82 -6.98 16.14
C CYS A 45 -12.52 -8.16 16.83
N PRO A 46 -12.11 -9.42 16.58
CA PRO A 46 -12.75 -10.59 17.17
C PRO A 46 -12.58 -10.68 18.69
N ARG A 47 -11.61 -9.94 19.26
CA ARG A 47 -11.31 -9.95 20.70
C ARG A 47 -12.08 -8.89 21.49
N CYS A 48 -12.31 -7.70 20.92
CA CYS A 48 -12.84 -6.56 21.68
C CYS A 48 -13.99 -5.81 20.99
N GLY A 49 -14.41 -6.24 19.79
CA GLY A 49 -15.51 -5.63 19.03
C GLY A 49 -15.23 -4.24 18.46
N HIS A 50 -14.02 -3.71 18.60
CA HIS A 50 -13.66 -2.43 18.00
C HIS A 50 -13.61 -2.52 16.47
N VAL A 51 -14.13 -1.51 15.78
CA VAL A 51 -14.39 -1.55 14.34
C VAL A 51 -13.21 -1.01 13.52
N GLU A 52 -12.13 -0.51 14.13
CA GLU A 52 -10.95 -0.03 13.40
C GLU A 52 -9.71 -0.90 13.67
N ALA A 53 -9.02 -1.26 12.58
CA ALA A 53 -7.75 -1.98 12.63
C ALA A 53 -6.79 -1.49 11.55
N TYR A 54 -5.50 -1.59 11.83
CA TYR A 54 -4.45 -1.47 10.82
C TYR A 54 -4.43 -2.74 9.98
N TYR A 55 -4.12 -2.64 8.68
CA TYR A 55 -3.95 -3.82 7.85
C TYR A 55 -2.67 -3.76 7.02
N TRP A 56 -2.13 -4.93 6.71
CA TRP A 56 -1.02 -5.10 5.76
C TRP A 56 -1.14 -6.44 5.06
N GLU A 57 -0.57 -6.53 3.86
CA GLU A 57 -0.58 -7.75 3.05
C GLU A 57 0.85 -8.29 2.99
N LEU A 58 1.00 -9.60 3.21
CA LEU A 58 2.28 -10.28 3.08
C LEU A 58 2.12 -11.48 2.14
N GLN A 59 3.00 -11.53 1.13
CA GLN A 59 3.13 -12.70 0.28
C GLN A 59 3.93 -13.76 1.03
N THR A 60 3.23 -14.77 1.58
CA THR A 60 3.87 -15.79 2.41
C THR A 60 4.22 -17.07 1.63
N ARG A 61 3.71 -17.25 0.40
CA ARG A 61 3.90 -18.45 -0.43
C ARG A 61 3.99 -18.12 -1.93
N ALA A 62 4.50 -19.08 -2.71
CA ALA A 62 4.65 -18.96 -4.17
C ALA A 62 3.28 -18.69 -4.83
N GLY A 63 3.31 -18.09 -6.03
CA GLY A 63 2.23 -17.33 -6.66
C GLY A 63 0.89 -18.03 -6.99
N ASP A 64 0.63 -19.21 -6.44
CA ASP A 64 -0.65 -19.93 -6.55
C ASP A 64 -1.62 -19.62 -5.38
N GLU A 65 -1.18 -18.93 -4.31
CA GLU A 65 -2.05 -18.51 -3.21
C GLU A 65 -2.24 -16.98 -3.18
N PRO A 66 -3.45 -16.48 -2.84
CA PRO A 66 -3.68 -15.05 -2.68
C PRO A 66 -2.86 -14.47 -1.52
N ALA A 67 -2.59 -13.16 -1.61
CA ALA A 67 -1.89 -12.41 -0.56
C ALA A 67 -2.55 -12.65 0.81
N THR A 68 -1.77 -12.97 1.84
CA THR A 68 -2.33 -13.07 3.20
C THR A 68 -2.51 -11.68 3.78
N ARG A 69 -3.75 -11.32 4.12
CA ARG A 69 -4.06 -10.08 4.84
C ARG A 69 -3.92 -10.26 6.33
N PHE A 70 -3.21 -9.35 6.96
CA PHE A 70 -3.08 -9.26 8.40
C PHE A 70 -3.78 -8.00 8.89
N PHE A 71 -4.40 -8.10 10.07
CA PHE A 71 -5.05 -7.00 10.74
C PHE A 71 -4.52 -6.86 12.16
N LYS A 72 -4.38 -5.63 12.64
CA LYS A 72 -4.06 -5.32 14.04
C LYS A 72 -5.04 -4.32 14.59
N CYS A 73 -5.74 -4.69 15.66
CA CYS A 73 -6.72 -3.82 16.31
C CYS A 73 -6.06 -2.53 16.80
N SER A 74 -6.64 -1.38 16.45
CA SER A 74 -6.14 -0.07 16.91
C SER A 74 -6.33 0.16 18.41
N LYS A 75 -7.21 -0.60 19.06
CA LYS A 75 -7.54 -0.46 20.50
C LYS A 75 -6.80 -1.45 21.38
N CYS A 76 -6.90 -2.74 21.10
CA CYS A 76 -6.37 -3.80 21.97
C CYS A 76 -5.08 -4.44 21.45
N GLY A 77 -4.61 -4.06 20.26
CA GLY A 77 -3.38 -4.59 19.67
C GLY A 77 -3.44 -6.04 19.20
N HIS A 78 -4.60 -6.70 19.28
CA HIS A 78 -4.78 -8.08 18.79
C HIS A 78 -4.49 -8.15 17.29
N VAL A 79 -3.67 -9.12 16.88
CA VAL A 79 -3.33 -9.37 15.48
C VAL A 79 -4.01 -10.65 15.01
N TRP A 80 -4.69 -10.59 13.86
CA TRP A 80 -5.29 -11.76 13.23
C TRP A 80 -5.08 -11.71 11.72
N ARG A 81 -5.28 -12.85 11.06
CA ARG A 81 -5.13 -13.03 9.61
C ARG A 81 -6.48 -13.36 9.00
N GLU A 82 -6.73 -12.87 7.79
CA GLU A 82 -7.85 -13.27 6.96
C GLU A 82 -7.31 -14.08 5.80
N TYR A 83 -7.88 -15.27 5.61
CA TYR A 83 -7.66 -16.07 4.43
C TYR A 83 -8.78 -15.72 3.44
N GLN A 84 -8.41 -15.17 2.28
CA GLN A 84 -9.28 -15.10 1.10
C GLN A 84 -9.19 -16.39 0.30
#